data_AF-A0A2V9CQX4-F1
#
_entry.id   AF-A0A2V9CQX4-F1
#
_cell.length_a   1.000
_cell.length_b   1.000
_cell.length_c   1.000
_cell.angle_alpha   90.00
_cell.angle_beta   90.00
_cell.angle_gamma   90.00
#
_symmetry.space_group_name_H-M   'P 1'
#
loop_
_entity.id
_entity.type
_entity.pdbx_description
1 polymer ?
#
loop_
_entity_poly.entity_id
_entity_poly.type
_entity_poly.pdbx_seq_one_letter_code
_entity_poly.pdbx_strand_id
1 'polypeptide(L)'
;MDAFGSPTIEADLALFDSVFGIPAPPSFTIFCPQGCPPSSPNNKLHGPVGWSVETSLDVEYAHAMAPGANIVLVVAATSSGDAINVAEAAAIAKYPGSIMSQSFGVAEFLVQGNKAQIAQAHKNYLAAQAAGITVLASAGDFGAANASSLGFKLIFGTQANASFPASDPLVTAVGGTEGDPYTVPASLQ
;
A
#
# COMPACT_ATOMS: atom_id res chain seq x y z
N MET A 1 -2.17 2.54 2.08
CA MET A 1 -3.57 2.25 1.65
C MET A 1 -3.64 0.75 1.63
N ASP A 2 -4.49 0.16 2.45
CA ASP A 2 -4.29 -1.24 2.82
C ASP A 2 -5.60 -2.02 2.78
N ALA A 3 -5.53 -3.30 2.44
CA ALA A 3 -6.67 -4.18 2.60
C ALA A 3 -6.59 -4.94 3.91
N PHE A 4 -7.74 -5.20 4.55
CA PHE A 4 -7.85 -5.89 5.86
C PHE A 4 -7.28 -5.10 7.05
N GLY A 5 -6.16 -4.39 6.88
CA GLY A 5 -5.43 -3.66 7.91
C GLY A 5 -4.63 -4.59 8.83
N SER A 6 -4.15 -4.05 9.95
CA SER A 6 -3.49 -4.81 11.01
C SER A 6 -4.18 -4.54 12.36
N PRO A 7 -4.52 -5.58 13.14
CA PRO A 7 -5.12 -5.41 14.47
C PRO A 7 -4.11 -4.93 15.53
N THR A 8 -2.82 -5.01 15.26
CA THR A 8 -1.72 -4.64 16.19
C THR A 8 -0.99 -3.38 15.77
N ILE A 9 -1.39 -2.74 14.66
CA ILE A 9 -0.63 -1.66 14.02
C ILE A 9 -0.23 -0.50 14.95
N GLU A 10 -1.08 -0.13 15.92
CA GLU A 10 -0.74 0.92 16.88
C GLU A 10 0.40 0.51 17.82
N ALA A 11 0.41 -0.76 18.26
CA ALA A 11 1.46 -1.30 19.10
C ALA A 11 2.75 -1.55 18.29
N ASP A 12 2.61 -2.00 17.05
CA ASP A 12 3.73 -2.24 16.13
C ASP A 12 4.45 -0.93 15.81
N LEU A 13 3.71 0.13 15.45
CA LEU A 13 4.26 1.48 15.22
C LEU A 13 4.95 2.04 16.47
N ALA A 14 4.33 1.92 17.66
CA ALA A 14 4.94 2.41 18.89
C ALA A 14 6.23 1.66 19.25
N LEU A 15 6.28 0.35 18.98
CA LEU A 15 7.49 -0.45 19.17
C LEU A 15 8.57 -0.05 18.17
N PHE A 16 8.23 0.08 16.89
CA PHE A 16 9.13 0.53 15.82
C PHE A 16 9.76 1.89 16.18
N ASP A 17 8.93 2.86 16.55
CA ASP A 17 9.37 4.19 16.98
C ASP A 17 10.34 4.12 18.16
N SER A 18 10.03 3.29 19.16
CA SER A 18 10.91 3.08 20.31
C SER A 18 12.23 2.42 19.94
N VAL A 19 12.23 1.46 19.01
CA VAL A 19 13.42 0.72 18.59
C VAL A 19 14.36 1.62 17.78
N PHE A 20 13.81 2.46 16.90
CA PHE A 20 14.59 3.32 16.00
C PHE A 20 14.78 4.75 16.53
N GLY A 21 14.23 5.08 17.70
CA GLY A 21 14.36 6.41 18.31
C GLY A 21 13.61 7.51 17.54
N ILE A 22 12.51 7.15 16.91
CA ILE A 22 11.65 8.07 16.14
C ILE A 22 10.55 8.59 17.08
N PRO A 23 10.29 9.90 17.16
CA PRO A 23 9.16 10.42 17.92
C PRO A 23 7.83 9.91 17.35
N ALA A 24 6.85 9.68 18.23
CA ALA A 24 5.50 9.32 17.80
C ALA A 24 4.93 10.35 16.81
N PRO A 25 4.11 9.92 15.81
CA PRO A 25 3.54 10.84 14.85
C PRO A 25 2.64 11.87 15.57
N PRO A 26 2.51 13.11 15.05
CA PRO A 26 1.59 14.10 15.60
C PRO A 26 0.15 13.59 15.69
N SER A 27 -0.27 12.72 14.76
CA SER A 27 -1.46 11.90 14.90
C SER A 27 -1.35 10.62 14.06
N PHE A 28 -1.99 9.56 14.55
CA PHE A 28 -2.21 8.33 13.80
C PHE A 28 -3.71 8.01 13.79
N THR A 29 -4.30 7.81 12.61
CA THR A 29 -5.73 7.50 12.45
C THR A 29 -5.94 6.28 11.57
N ILE A 30 -6.72 5.32 12.04
CA ILE A 30 -7.21 4.21 11.24
C ILE A 30 -8.57 4.59 10.65
N PHE A 31 -8.67 4.66 9.33
CA PHE A 31 -9.87 5.04 8.60
C PHE A 31 -10.40 3.88 7.75
N CYS A 32 -11.52 3.28 8.19
CA CYS A 32 -12.17 2.17 7.50
C CYS A 32 -13.53 2.61 6.90
N PRO A 33 -13.58 3.20 5.70
CA PRO A 33 -14.82 3.75 5.13
C PRO A 33 -15.90 2.70 4.86
N GLN A 34 -15.52 1.42 4.76
CA GLN A 34 -16.42 0.29 4.56
C GLN A 34 -16.68 -0.51 5.85
N GLY A 35 -16.26 0.03 7.00
CA GLY A 35 -16.17 -0.69 8.27
C GLY A 35 -14.83 -1.42 8.42
N CYS A 36 -14.25 -1.42 9.62
CA CYS A 36 -12.98 -2.09 9.85
C CYS A 36 -13.15 -3.61 9.76
N PRO A 37 -12.34 -4.31 8.95
CA PRO A 37 -12.41 -5.75 8.82
C PRO A 37 -12.17 -6.45 10.17
N PRO A 38 -12.88 -7.55 10.47
CA PRO A 38 -12.59 -8.33 11.66
C PRO A 38 -11.20 -8.98 11.52
N SER A 39 -10.50 -9.11 12.64
CA SER A 39 -9.29 -9.92 12.68
C SER A 39 -9.63 -11.37 12.33
N SER A 40 -8.82 -11.98 11.47
CA SER A 40 -9.03 -13.35 11.02
C SER A 40 -7.68 -14.07 10.92
N PRO A 41 -7.56 -15.29 11.48
CA PRO A 41 -6.32 -16.06 11.45
C PRO A 41 -6.04 -16.66 10.06
N ASN A 42 -6.76 -16.24 9.03
CA ASN A 42 -6.60 -16.74 7.68
C ASN A 42 -5.24 -16.29 7.10
N ASN A 43 -4.30 -17.22 7.11
CA ASN A 43 -2.93 -17.04 6.62
C ASN A 43 -2.75 -17.41 5.14
N LYS A 44 -3.77 -17.21 4.30
CA LYS A 44 -3.60 -17.35 2.85
C LYS A 44 -2.71 -16.21 2.33
N LEU A 45 -1.95 -16.46 1.27
CA LEU A 45 -1.35 -15.37 0.47
C LEU A 45 -2.49 -14.43 0.03
N HIS A 46 -2.33 -13.12 0.29
CA HIS A 46 -3.37 -12.08 0.17
C HIS A 46 -4.52 -12.15 1.18
N GLY A 47 -4.36 -12.92 2.25
CA GLY A 47 -5.26 -12.92 3.39
C GLY A 47 -4.88 -11.86 4.44
N PRO A 48 -5.72 -11.70 5.49
CA PRO A 48 -5.51 -10.71 6.55
C PRO A 48 -4.15 -10.79 7.24
N VAL A 49 -3.56 -11.97 7.40
CA VAL A 49 -2.23 -12.11 8.03
C VAL A 49 -1.13 -11.52 7.14
N GLY A 50 -1.12 -11.84 5.85
CA GLY A 50 -0.13 -11.28 4.92
C GLY A 50 -0.25 -9.75 4.83
N TRP A 51 -1.48 -9.25 4.73
CA TRP A 51 -1.73 -7.82 4.72
C TRP A 51 -1.37 -7.14 6.05
N SER A 52 -1.48 -7.81 7.20
CA SER A 52 -1.10 -7.19 8.47
C SER A 52 0.40 -6.88 8.55
N VAL A 53 1.25 -7.71 7.94
CA VAL A 53 2.69 -7.46 7.83
C VAL A 53 2.95 -6.27 6.90
N GLU A 54 2.30 -6.26 5.73
CA GLU A 54 2.39 -5.16 4.77
C GLU A 54 1.92 -3.83 5.39
N THR A 55 0.78 -3.82 6.08
CA THR A 55 0.25 -2.64 6.76
C THR A 55 1.21 -2.10 7.82
N SER A 56 1.90 -2.98 8.54
CA SER A 56 2.92 -2.57 9.52
C SER A 56 4.09 -1.92 8.81
N LEU A 57 4.62 -2.56 7.76
CA LEU A 57 5.70 -2.01 6.93
C LEU A 57 5.33 -0.63 6.35
N ASP A 58 4.14 -0.51 5.76
CA ASP A 58 3.64 0.71 5.12
C ASP A 58 3.57 1.89 6.09
N VAL A 59 2.98 1.67 7.27
CA VAL A 59 2.81 2.73 8.28
C VAL A 59 4.13 3.10 8.93
N GLU A 60 4.92 2.11 9.34
CA GLU A 60 6.19 2.30 10.04
C GLU A 60 7.19 3.07 9.17
N TYR A 61 7.38 2.66 7.92
CA TYR A 61 8.33 3.34 7.03
C TYR A 61 7.80 4.66 6.49
N ALA A 62 6.49 4.82 6.25
CA ALA A 62 5.94 6.13 5.91
C ALA A 62 6.19 7.15 7.02
N HIS A 63 6.00 6.74 8.28
CA HIS A 63 6.29 7.58 9.44
C HIS A 63 7.79 7.82 9.61
N ALA A 64 8.64 6.80 9.48
CA ALA A 64 10.09 6.94 9.57
C ALA A 64 10.65 7.96 8.56
N MET A 65 10.11 7.97 7.34
CA MET A 65 10.51 8.91 6.30
C MET A 65 10.01 10.34 6.54
N ALA A 66 8.88 10.50 7.23
CA ALA A 66 8.29 11.80 7.54
C ALA A 66 7.73 11.88 8.97
N PRO A 67 8.58 11.92 10.02
CA PRO A 67 8.12 11.81 11.41
C PRO A 67 7.18 12.96 11.88
N GLY A 68 7.18 14.08 11.16
CA GLY A 68 6.31 15.22 11.42
C GLY A 68 4.95 15.17 10.69
N ALA A 69 4.68 14.13 9.91
CA ALA A 69 3.43 13.99 9.18
C ALA A 69 2.32 13.36 10.04
N ASN A 70 1.08 13.80 9.83
CA ASN A 70 -0.07 13.04 10.32
C ASN A 70 -0.22 11.78 9.46
N ILE A 71 -0.32 10.61 10.08
CA ILE A 71 -0.45 9.34 9.38
C ILE A 71 -1.91 8.88 9.41
N VAL A 72 -2.47 8.58 8.25
CA VAL A 72 -3.79 7.99 8.10
C VAL A 72 -3.66 6.64 7.42
N LEU A 73 -3.90 5.57 8.17
CA LEU A 73 -4.05 4.23 7.62
C LEU A 73 -5.47 4.08 7.09
N VAL A 74 -5.62 4.11 5.76
CA VAL A 74 -6.91 3.84 5.11
C VAL A 74 -7.04 2.35 4.84
N VAL A 75 -8.10 1.73 5.36
CA VAL A 75 -8.34 0.29 5.29
C VAL A 75 -9.55 -0.03 4.40
N ALA A 76 -9.30 -0.74 3.30
CA ALA A 76 -10.31 -1.36 2.48
C ALA A 76 -10.83 -2.65 3.12
N ALA A 77 -12.12 -2.94 2.93
CA ALA A 77 -12.77 -4.09 3.57
C ALA A 77 -12.15 -5.45 3.18
N THR A 78 -11.60 -5.55 1.97
CA THR A 78 -10.97 -6.74 1.39
C THR A 78 -9.90 -6.32 0.39
N SER A 79 -9.08 -7.26 -0.08
CA SER A 79 -8.11 -7.01 -1.16
C SER A 79 -8.72 -7.00 -2.57
N SER A 80 -10.05 -7.00 -2.71
CA SER A 80 -10.68 -6.84 -4.02
C SER A 80 -10.52 -5.40 -4.49
N GLY A 81 -10.21 -5.20 -5.77
CA GLY A 81 -10.03 -3.85 -6.31
C GLY A 81 -11.29 -2.99 -6.23
N ASP A 82 -12.49 -3.57 -6.14
CA ASP A 82 -13.72 -2.80 -5.90
C ASP A 82 -13.76 -2.24 -4.47
N ALA A 83 -13.34 -3.02 -3.47
CA ALA A 83 -13.24 -2.52 -2.11
C ALA A 83 -12.16 -1.44 -1.98
N ILE A 84 -11.01 -1.65 -2.63
CA ILE A 84 -9.94 -0.65 -2.71
C ILE A 84 -10.44 0.64 -3.36
N ASN A 85 -11.13 0.55 -4.51
CA ASN A 85 -11.68 1.72 -5.19
C ASN A 85 -12.64 2.53 -4.31
N VAL A 86 -13.48 1.86 -3.52
CA VAL A 86 -14.38 2.54 -2.58
C VAL A 86 -13.61 3.23 -1.45
N ALA A 87 -12.58 2.57 -0.92
CA ALA A 87 -11.74 3.12 0.14
C ALA A 87 -10.93 4.33 -0.33
N GLU A 88 -10.33 4.26 -1.52
CA GLU A 88 -9.61 5.37 -2.16
C GLU A 88 -10.54 6.57 -2.35
N ALA A 89 -11.73 6.38 -2.94
CA ALA A 89 -12.68 7.46 -3.18
C ALA A 89 -13.08 8.18 -1.88
N ALA A 90 -13.31 7.43 -0.80
CA ALA A 90 -13.62 8.00 0.50
C ALA A 90 -12.42 8.74 1.13
N ALA A 91 -11.19 8.23 0.96
CA ALA A 91 -9.98 8.89 1.44
C ALA A 91 -9.71 10.20 0.69
N ILE A 92 -9.84 10.19 -0.65
CA ILE A 92 -9.69 11.37 -1.50
C ILE A 92 -10.64 12.48 -1.07
N ALA A 93 -11.91 12.15 -0.82
CA ALA A 93 -12.90 13.12 -0.38
C ALA A 93 -12.60 13.69 1.02
N LYS A 94 -11.97 12.90 1.90
CA LYS A 94 -11.74 13.26 3.30
C LYS A 94 -10.42 13.99 3.56
N TYR A 95 -9.39 13.74 2.74
CA TYR A 95 -8.03 14.22 2.95
C TYR A 95 -7.42 14.87 1.70
N PRO A 96 -7.99 15.98 1.20
CA PRO A 96 -7.42 16.71 0.06
C PRO A 96 -6.01 17.24 0.39
N GLY A 97 -5.14 17.33 -0.62
CA GLY A 97 -3.76 17.79 -0.48
C GLY A 97 -2.79 16.82 0.20
N SER A 98 -3.24 15.60 0.49
CA SER A 98 -2.42 14.55 1.11
C SER A 98 -1.50 13.83 0.11
N ILE A 99 -0.65 12.94 0.62
CA ILE A 99 0.09 11.95 -0.17
C ILE A 99 -0.55 10.59 0.08
N MET A 100 -0.94 9.90 -0.99
CA MET A 100 -1.50 8.55 -0.93
C MET A 100 -0.44 7.55 -1.35
N SER A 101 -0.03 6.67 -0.43
CA SER A 101 0.89 5.56 -0.72
C SER A 101 0.14 4.23 -0.84
N GLN A 102 0.50 3.43 -1.84
CA GLN A 102 -0.14 2.16 -2.21
C GLN A 102 0.90 1.07 -2.47
N SER A 103 1.10 0.16 -1.52
CA SER A 103 2.03 -0.98 -1.65
C SER A 103 1.30 -2.25 -2.08
N PHE A 104 0.56 -2.15 -3.18
CA PHE A 104 -0.11 -3.29 -3.76
C PHE A 104 -0.10 -3.20 -5.27
N GLY A 105 -0.24 -4.36 -5.91
CA GLY A 105 -0.42 -4.40 -7.34
C GLY A 105 -0.76 -5.78 -7.86
N VAL A 106 -1.18 -5.78 -9.12
CA VAL A 106 -1.46 -6.97 -9.91
C VAL A 106 -0.94 -6.74 -11.32
N ALA A 107 -0.48 -7.80 -11.98
CA ALA A 107 -0.01 -7.69 -13.35
C ALA A 107 -1.11 -7.10 -14.25
N GLU A 108 -0.80 -6.03 -14.97
CA GLU A 108 -1.79 -5.24 -15.73
C GLU A 108 -2.58 -6.11 -16.72
N PHE A 109 -1.93 -7.10 -17.33
CA PHE A 109 -2.57 -8.02 -18.26
C PHE A 109 -3.72 -8.84 -17.63
N LEU A 110 -3.69 -9.09 -16.33
CA LEU A 110 -4.75 -9.82 -15.61
C LEU A 110 -5.96 -8.94 -15.34
N VAL A 111 -5.79 -7.63 -15.25
CA VAL A 111 -6.88 -6.68 -15.02
C VAL A 111 -7.47 -6.10 -16.30
N GLN A 112 -6.85 -6.35 -17.47
CA GLN A 112 -7.43 -6.00 -18.77
C GLN A 112 -8.84 -6.59 -18.99
N GLY A 113 -9.13 -7.73 -18.36
CA GLY A 113 -10.46 -8.36 -18.37
C GLY A 113 -11.51 -7.63 -17.50
N ASN A 114 -11.09 -6.76 -16.57
CA ASN A 114 -11.96 -6.04 -15.64
C ASN A 114 -11.94 -4.52 -15.90
N LYS A 115 -12.35 -4.13 -17.12
CA LYS A 115 -12.30 -2.73 -17.59
C LYS A 115 -13.09 -1.76 -16.70
N ALA A 116 -14.18 -2.20 -16.09
CA ALA A 116 -15.01 -1.35 -15.25
C ALA A 116 -14.28 -0.95 -13.95
N GLN A 117 -13.62 -1.90 -13.30
CA GLN A 117 -12.81 -1.64 -12.11
C GLN A 117 -11.64 -0.71 -12.42
N ILE A 118 -10.92 -0.94 -13.53
CA ILE A 118 -9.79 -0.11 -13.94
C ILE A 118 -10.25 1.31 -14.30
N ALA A 119 -11.37 1.44 -15.03
CA ALA A 119 -11.95 2.75 -15.31
C ALA A 119 -12.39 3.47 -14.03
N GLN A 120 -12.83 2.74 -13.01
CA GLN A 120 -13.17 3.32 -11.70
C GLN A 120 -11.93 3.77 -10.93
N ALA A 121 -10.86 2.97 -10.92
CA ALA A 121 -9.58 3.35 -10.32
C ALA A 121 -9.00 4.61 -10.99
N HIS A 122 -9.01 4.65 -12.32
CA HIS A 122 -8.57 5.85 -13.06
C HIS A 122 -9.40 7.10 -12.72
N LYS A 123 -10.71 6.95 -12.53
CA LYS A 123 -11.57 8.06 -12.04
C LYS A 123 -11.19 8.51 -10.65
N ASN A 124 -10.81 7.59 -9.76
CA ASN A 124 -10.30 7.96 -8.44
C ASN A 124 -9.00 8.77 -8.57
N TYR A 125 -8.06 8.36 -9.43
CA TYR A 125 -6.81 9.09 -9.62
C TYR A 125 -7.01 10.47 -10.27
N LEU A 126 -7.98 10.63 -11.18
CA LEU A 126 -8.42 11.94 -11.65
C LEU A 126 -8.96 12.82 -10.50
N ALA A 127 -9.77 12.24 -9.62
CA ALA A 127 -10.28 12.95 -8.45
C ALA A 127 -9.17 13.30 -7.45
N ALA A 128 -8.21 12.40 -7.24
CA ALA A 128 -7.03 12.62 -6.41
C ALA A 128 -6.20 13.79 -6.93
N GLN A 129 -5.90 13.79 -8.24
CA GLN A 129 -5.21 14.91 -8.89
C GLN A 129 -5.97 16.23 -8.69
N ALA A 130 -7.29 16.23 -8.92
CA ALA A 130 -8.13 17.43 -8.71
C ALA A 130 -8.15 17.90 -7.25
N ALA A 131 -8.01 16.98 -6.29
CA ALA A 131 -7.91 17.26 -4.86
C ALA A 131 -6.48 17.63 -4.41
N GLY A 132 -5.51 17.72 -5.33
CA GLY A 132 -4.11 18.03 -5.02
C GLY A 132 -3.36 16.89 -4.33
N ILE A 133 -3.84 15.65 -4.46
CA ILE A 133 -3.23 14.48 -3.85
C ILE A 133 -2.15 13.93 -4.79
N THR A 134 -0.96 13.66 -4.23
CA THR A 134 0.07 12.89 -4.93
C THR A 134 -0.17 11.41 -4.66
N VAL A 135 -0.31 10.60 -5.70
CA VAL A 135 -0.54 9.16 -5.60
C VAL A 135 0.74 8.42 -5.96
N LEU A 136 1.20 7.55 -5.05
CA LEU A 136 2.37 6.70 -5.19
C LEU A 136 1.93 5.23 -5.19
N ALA A 137 2.49 4.42 -6.08
CA ALA A 137 2.29 2.99 -6.05
C ALA A 137 3.59 2.21 -6.32
N SER A 138 3.75 1.07 -5.63
CA SER A 138 4.87 0.15 -5.85
C SER A 138 4.86 -0.39 -7.29
N ALA A 139 6.00 -0.39 -7.97
CA ALA A 139 6.16 -0.94 -9.32
C ALA A 139 6.10 -2.49 -9.36
N GLY A 140 6.16 -3.15 -8.21
CA GLY A 140 6.04 -4.59 -8.03
C GLY A 140 7.37 -5.31 -7.75
N ASP A 141 7.29 -6.49 -7.12
CA ASP A 141 8.45 -7.22 -6.58
C ASP A 141 8.99 -8.34 -7.48
N PHE A 142 8.37 -8.55 -8.65
CA PHE A 142 8.65 -9.69 -9.53
C PHE A 142 9.32 -9.30 -10.84
N GLY A 143 9.90 -8.09 -10.90
CA GLY A 143 10.56 -7.54 -12.08
C GLY A 143 9.65 -7.49 -13.31
N ALA A 144 10.25 -7.51 -14.50
CA ALA A 144 9.51 -7.38 -15.76
C ALA A 144 8.51 -8.52 -16.04
N ALA A 145 8.71 -9.70 -15.42
CA ALA A 145 7.77 -10.81 -15.56
C ALA A 145 6.42 -10.50 -14.88
N ASN A 146 6.46 -9.71 -13.79
CA ASN A 146 5.47 -9.68 -12.73
C ASN A 146 5.08 -11.09 -12.24
N ALA A 147 4.45 -11.15 -11.07
CA ALA A 147 3.76 -12.35 -10.65
C ALA A 147 2.41 -11.95 -10.10
N SER A 148 1.44 -12.84 -10.23
CA SER A 148 0.14 -12.67 -9.60
C SER A 148 -0.35 -14.02 -9.12
N SER A 149 -0.98 -14.01 -7.95
CA SER A 149 -1.54 -15.22 -7.38
C SER A 149 -2.92 -15.51 -7.96
N LEU A 150 -3.08 -16.69 -8.56
CA LEU A 150 -4.38 -17.27 -8.87
C LEU A 150 -4.60 -18.47 -7.95
N GLY A 151 -5.21 -18.22 -6.80
CA GLY A 151 -5.40 -19.21 -5.74
C GLY A 151 -4.11 -19.45 -4.94
N PHE A 152 -3.48 -20.61 -5.12
CA PHE A 152 -2.23 -20.97 -4.42
C PHE A 152 -0.98 -20.96 -5.33
N LYS A 153 -1.14 -20.56 -6.60
CA LYS A 153 -0.07 -20.61 -7.60
C LYS A 153 0.25 -19.20 -8.08
N LEU A 154 1.52 -18.82 -7.98
CA LEU A 154 2.06 -17.66 -8.67
C LEU A 154 2.11 -17.95 -10.17
N ILE A 155 1.49 -17.06 -10.95
CA ILE A 155 1.59 -17.07 -12.40
C ILE A 155 2.45 -15.87 -12.80
N PHE A 156 3.49 -16.15 -13.57
CA PHE A 156 4.38 -15.15 -14.13
C PHE A 156 3.93 -14.81 -15.54
N GLY A 157 4.06 -13.55 -15.94
CA GLY A 157 3.87 -13.14 -17.32
C GLY A 157 4.88 -13.85 -18.23
N THR A 158 4.42 -14.30 -19.39
CA THR A 158 5.32 -14.82 -20.44
C THR A 158 5.95 -13.70 -21.28
N GLN A 159 5.52 -12.46 -21.07
CA GLN A 159 6.01 -11.24 -21.70
C GLN A 159 6.15 -10.14 -20.65
N ALA A 160 7.04 -9.19 -20.92
CA ALA A 160 7.22 -8.02 -20.06
C ALA A 160 5.90 -7.25 -19.91
N ASN A 161 5.53 -6.91 -18.68
CA ASN A 161 4.30 -6.19 -18.37
C ASN A 161 4.49 -5.29 -17.15
N ALA A 162 3.60 -4.32 -16.97
CA ALA A 162 3.60 -3.42 -15.82
C ALA A 162 2.64 -3.92 -14.72
N SER A 163 2.83 -3.40 -13.50
CA SER A 163 1.92 -3.62 -12.36
C SER A 163 0.89 -2.51 -12.30
N PHE A 164 -0.39 -2.84 -12.13
CA PHE A 164 -1.46 -1.88 -11.84
C PHE A 164 -1.68 -1.82 -10.31
N PRO A 165 -1.79 -0.63 -9.67
CA PRO A 165 -2.05 0.69 -10.27
C PRO A 165 -0.83 1.50 -10.72
N ALA A 166 0.40 1.03 -10.51
CA ALA A 166 1.60 1.77 -10.90
C ALA A 166 1.69 2.10 -12.41
N SER A 167 0.97 1.37 -13.27
CA SER A 167 0.88 1.66 -14.71
C SER A 167 -0.09 2.78 -15.08
N ASP A 168 -0.91 3.30 -14.15
CA ASP A 168 -1.80 4.43 -14.43
C ASP A 168 -1.00 5.72 -14.62
N PRO A 169 -1.26 6.52 -15.68
CA PRO A 169 -0.49 7.72 -15.98
C PRO A 169 -0.60 8.84 -14.92
N LEU A 170 -1.57 8.76 -14.01
CA LEU A 170 -1.75 9.71 -12.91
C LEU A 170 -1.10 9.26 -11.60
N VAL A 171 -0.45 8.09 -11.61
CA VAL A 171 0.22 7.49 -10.45
C VAL A 171 1.73 7.56 -10.65
N THR A 172 2.44 7.96 -9.60
CA THR A 172 3.91 7.90 -9.60
C THR A 172 4.33 6.48 -9.22
N ALA A 173 4.83 5.72 -10.19
CA ALA A 173 5.39 4.39 -9.97
C ALA A 173 6.73 4.46 -9.22
N VAL A 174 6.85 3.72 -8.12
CA VAL A 174 8.06 3.67 -7.29
C VAL A 174 8.72 2.30 -7.42
N GLY A 175 9.93 2.27 -7.97
CA GLY A 175 10.75 1.05 -8.12
C GLY A 175 11.66 0.78 -6.91
N GLY A 176 12.27 -0.40 -6.88
CA GLY A 176 13.23 -0.80 -5.86
C GLY A 176 14.69 -0.59 -6.29
N THR A 177 15.56 -0.38 -5.31
CA THR A 177 17.02 -0.33 -5.50
C THR A 177 17.69 -1.15 -4.41
N GLU A 178 18.90 -1.64 -4.68
CA GLU A 178 19.79 -2.22 -3.68
C GLU A 178 20.89 -1.18 -3.41
N GLY A 179 21.03 -0.79 -2.14
CA GLY A 179 22.15 0.06 -1.70
C GLY A 179 23.40 -0.76 -1.43
N ASP A 180 24.56 -0.10 -1.38
CA ASP A 180 25.79 -0.74 -0.89
C ASP A 180 25.57 -1.26 0.55
N PRO A 181 26.18 -2.41 0.93
CA PRO A 181 26.00 -2.97 2.26
C PRO A 181 26.33 -1.94 3.34
N TYR A 182 25.45 -1.82 4.34
CA TYR A 182 25.65 -0.91 5.46
C TYR A 182 26.92 -1.30 6.23
N THR A 183 27.99 -0.54 6.06
CA THR A 183 29.20 -0.71 6.86
C THR A 183 28.91 -0.17 8.25
N VAL A 184 28.71 -1.07 9.23
CA VAL A 184 28.53 -0.68 10.63
C VAL A 184 29.74 0.17 11.06
N PRO A 185 29.55 1.45 11.45
CA PRO A 185 30.64 2.27 11.95
C PRO A 185 31.31 1.58 13.15
N ALA A 186 32.64 1.60 13.20
CA ALA A 186 33.41 0.98 14.29
C ALA A 186 33.05 1.51 15.69
N SER A 187 32.37 2.66 15.78
CA SER A 187 31.85 3.22 17.03
C SER A 187 30.62 2.50 17.59
N LEU A 188 30.03 1.55 16.84
CA LEU A 188 28.89 0.72 17.23
C LEU A 188 29.26 -0.77 17.37
N GLN A 189 30.55 -1.10 17.33
CA GLN A 189 31.11 -2.43 17.65
C GLN A 189 31.75 -2.43 19.03
#